data_AF-A0A350ESQ3-F1
#
_entry.id   AF-A0A350ESQ3-F1
#
_cell.length_a   1.000
_cell.length_b   1.000
_cell.length_c   1.000
_cell.angle_alpha   90.00
_cell.angle_beta   90.00
_cell.angle_gamma   90.00
#
_symmetry.space_group_name_H-M   'P 1'
#
loop_
_entity.id
_entity.type
_entity.pdbx_description
1 polymer ?
#
loop_
_entity_poly.entity_id
_entity_poly.type
_entity_poly.pdbx_seq_one_letter_code
_entity_poly.pdbx_strand_id
1 'polypeptide(L)'
;MLAIVIPPPNQPPQRGHPSPEPPLSAAANVLVTLMLFSLGVSLPAQNATLAWAKRAGGGSNDDGLGIAVDGDGNTYVTGHFRLTATFGAGDPNPTQVTAFGQDVFIAKYAPGGGLIWVRQAKSQNGLGTAIGADAAGNCYVFGYFSLSITFADGRPEAVTLNALANDLFLAKYDSDGNFIWAKQAGGSNSEYGYGIAVDAAGNSFVTGRYGSNPATFGAGEANETALAGLGGNNGLDVFIAKYDSNGLLQWVKSAGGATSNWGAGIDIDANGNCYVAGRFTGTATFGPGEANQTVLTGPLGGSDEIFVAKFGPNGNLAWVRGGQGQAEH
;
A
#
# COMPACT_ATOMS: atom_id res chain seq x y z
N MET A 1 52.82 4.43 69.71
CA MET A 1 51.51 5.10 69.77
C MET A 1 50.62 4.37 68.78
N LEU A 2 49.49 3.86 69.30
CA LEU A 2 48.30 3.25 68.67
C LEU A 2 48.30 2.83 67.17
N ALA A 3 47.76 1.62 66.96
CA ALA A 3 47.43 0.87 65.75
C ALA A 3 46.83 1.68 64.58
N ILE A 4 46.84 1.24 63.31
CA ILE A 4 46.01 0.15 62.77
C ILE A 4 46.57 -0.34 61.42
N VAL A 5 46.34 -1.63 61.20
CA VAL A 5 46.75 -2.57 60.14
C VAL A 5 46.02 -2.35 58.81
N ILE A 6 46.73 -2.51 57.68
CA ILE A 6 46.16 -2.95 56.39
C ILE A 6 47.13 -4.01 55.78
N PRO A 7 46.72 -5.27 55.54
CA PRO A 7 47.55 -6.27 54.86
C PRO A 7 47.41 -6.22 53.32
N PRO A 8 48.35 -6.83 52.58
CA PRO A 8 48.66 -6.51 51.18
C PRO A 8 47.77 -7.28 50.16
N PRO A 9 47.76 -6.86 48.88
CA PRO A 9 47.10 -7.62 47.83
C PRO A 9 47.84 -8.92 47.50
N ASN A 10 47.04 -10.00 47.44
CA ASN A 10 47.43 -11.37 47.14
C ASN A 10 48.23 -11.50 45.83
N GLN A 11 49.41 -12.11 45.92
CA GLN A 11 50.10 -12.69 44.77
C GLN A 11 49.50 -14.07 44.43
N PRO A 12 49.21 -14.38 43.16
CA PRO A 12 48.95 -15.76 42.74
C PRO A 12 50.26 -16.57 42.68
N PRO A 13 50.19 -17.91 42.86
CA PRO A 13 51.35 -18.77 43.13
C PRO A 13 52.28 -18.98 41.92
N GLN A 14 53.58 -19.13 42.24
CA GLN A 14 54.68 -19.51 41.35
C GLN A 14 54.50 -20.94 40.79
N ARG A 15 54.90 -21.11 39.52
CA ARG A 15 54.85 -22.36 38.73
C ARG A 15 55.88 -23.39 39.19
N GLY A 16 55.48 -24.67 39.16
CA GLY A 16 56.41 -25.79 38.97
C GLY A 16 56.65 -26.08 37.48
N HIS A 17 57.90 -26.30 37.09
CA HIS A 17 58.40 -26.84 35.81
C HIS A 17 59.03 -28.23 36.10
N PRO A 18 59.41 -29.08 35.12
CA PRO A 18 58.71 -29.52 33.90
C PRO A 18 58.92 -31.03 33.58
N SER A 19 58.29 -31.53 32.50
CA SER A 19 58.74 -32.65 31.63
C SER A 19 57.87 -32.67 30.35
N PRO A 20 58.36 -33.12 29.17
CA PRO A 20 59.12 -32.31 28.20
C PRO A 20 58.42 -32.14 26.82
N GLU A 21 58.98 -31.20 26.05
CA GLU A 21 58.55 -30.64 24.75
C GLU A 21 58.53 -31.58 23.53
N PRO A 22 57.95 -31.12 22.40
CA PRO A 22 58.81 -30.87 21.23
C PRO A 22 58.60 -29.47 20.60
N PRO A 23 59.50 -29.03 19.68
CA PRO A 23 60.03 -27.67 19.68
C PRO A 23 59.32 -26.64 18.78
N LEU A 24 59.48 -25.39 19.21
CA LEU A 24 59.60 -24.10 18.51
C LEU A 24 59.45 -24.08 16.98
N SER A 25 58.66 -23.10 16.47
CA SER A 25 59.12 -22.23 15.36
C SER A 25 58.17 -21.05 15.12
N ALA A 26 58.66 -19.87 15.49
CA ALA A 26 58.57 -18.57 14.81
C ALA A 26 57.23 -18.10 14.21
N ALA A 27 56.79 -16.94 14.71
CA ALA A 27 55.87 -16.04 14.06
C ALA A 27 56.27 -15.79 12.59
N ALA A 28 55.33 -16.01 11.68
CA ALA A 28 55.37 -15.52 10.31
C ALA A 28 54.21 -14.56 10.10
N ASN A 29 54.55 -13.34 9.66
CA ASN A 29 53.62 -12.37 9.11
C ASN A 29 52.71 -13.05 8.08
N VAL A 30 51.40 -13.10 8.33
CA VAL A 30 50.43 -13.38 7.27
C VAL A 30 49.81 -12.05 6.87
N LEU A 31 50.42 -11.45 5.86
CA LEU A 31 49.80 -10.46 5.00
C LEU A 31 48.63 -11.18 4.29
N VAL A 32 47.40 -11.02 4.78
CA VAL A 32 46.21 -11.52 4.06
C VAL A 32 46.02 -10.60 2.86
N THR A 33 46.63 -10.99 1.74
CA THR A 33 46.34 -10.40 0.44
C THR A 33 44.99 -10.97 0.01
N LEU A 34 43.93 -10.17 0.15
CA LEU A 34 42.60 -10.52 -0.36
C LEU A 34 42.66 -10.47 -1.89
N MET A 35 42.98 -11.60 -2.54
CA MET A 35 42.74 -11.76 -3.97
C MET A 35 41.24 -11.83 -4.18
N LEU A 36 40.62 -10.70 -4.56
CA LEU A 36 39.31 -10.74 -5.20
C LEU A 36 39.46 -11.48 -6.54
N PHE A 37 39.09 -12.75 -6.57
CA PHE A 37 38.66 -13.36 -7.82
C PHE A 37 37.31 -12.74 -8.17
N SER A 38 37.31 -11.72 -9.03
CA SER A 38 36.11 -11.33 -9.76
C SER A 38 35.76 -12.47 -10.72
N LEU A 39 35.10 -13.50 -10.21
CA LEU A 39 34.29 -14.36 -11.07
C LEU A 39 33.23 -13.45 -11.66
N GLY A 40 33.46 -13.03 -12.91
CA GLY A 40 32.45 -12.40 -13.73
C GLY A 40 31.34 -13.43 -13.93
N VAL A 41 30.42 -13.50 -12.98
CA VAL A 41 29.14 -14.15 -13.20
C VAL A 41 28.41 -13.23 -14.16
N SER A 42 28.62 -13.43 -15.46
CA SER A 42 27.63 -12.99 -16.43
C SER A 42 26.41 -13.85 -16.16
N LEU A 43 25.51 -13.35 -15.32
CA LEU A 43 24.16 -13.87 -15.30
C LEU A 43 23.68 -13.76 -16.75
N PRO A 44 23.32 -14.88 -17.43
CA PRO A 44 22.73 -14.76 -18.73
C PRO A 44 21.56 -13.79 -18.60
N ALA A 45 21.54 -12.75 -19.43
CA ALA A 45 20.36 -11.92 -19.58
C ALA A 45 19.20 -12.90 -19.79
N GLN A 46 18.30 -12.99 -18.82
CA GLN A 46 17.16 -13.88 -18.92
C GLN A 46 16.42 -13.43 -20.18
N ASN A 47 16.40 -14.28 -21.21
CA ASN A 47 15.48 -14.09 -22.32
C ASN A 47 14.09 -14.23 -21.71
N ALA A 48 13.53 -13.11 -21.28
CA ALA A 48 12.21 -13.06 -20.68
C ALA A 48 11.20 -13.39 -21.78
N THR A 49 10.83 -14.67 -21.86
CA THR A 49 9.71 -15.10 -22.68
C THR A 49 8.43 -14.70 -21.97
N LEU A 50 7.48 -14.10 -22.70
CA LEU A 50 6.14 -13.83 -22.19
C LEU A 50 5.55 -15.13 -21.63
N ALA A 51 5.30 -15.17 -20.31
CA ALA A 51 4.79 -16.37 -19.65
C ALA A 51 3.35 -16.67 -20.08
N TRP A 52 2.47 -15.66 -19.99
CA TRP A 52 1.11 -15.73 -20.48
C TRP A 52 0.53 -14.32 -20.68
N ALA A 53 -0.48 -14.23 -21.55
CA ALA A 53 -1.37 -13.09 -21.66
C ALA A 53 -2.79 -13.62 -21.83
N LYS A 54 -3.75 -13.06 -21.10
CA LYS A 54 -5.15 -13.50 -21.10
C LYS A 54 -6.05 -12.32 -21.37
N ARG A 55 -6.98 -12.50 -22.30
CA ARG A 55 -8.08 -11.55 -22.49
C ARG A 55 -9.17 -11.85 -21.47
N ALA A 56 -9.65 -10.81 -20.81
CA ALA A 56 -10.89 -10.81 -20.04
C ALA A 56 -11.72 -9.58 -20.42
N GLY A 57 -13.04 -9.67 -20.29
CA GLY A 57 -13.96 -8.59 -20.65
C GLY A 57 -15.06 -9.03 -21.61
N GLY A 58 -15.77 -8.06 -22.16
CA GLY A 58 -16.97 -8.17 -22.97
C GLY A 58 -16.91 -7.35 -24.25
N GLY A 59 -18.10 -6.94 -24.70
CA GLY A 59 -18.28 -6.07 -25.87
C GLY A 59 -18.47 -4.59 -25.53
N SER A 60 -18.32 -4.21 -24.26
CA SER A 60 -18.49 -2.85 -23.76
C SER A 60 -17.19 -2.33 -23.12
N ASN A 61 -17.23 -1.20 -22.43
CA ASN A 61 -16.05 -0.64 -21.77
C ASN A 61 -15.69 -1.45 -20.52
N ASP A 62 -14.49 -2.04 -20.53
CA ASP A 62 -13.93 -2.85 -19.45
C ASP A 62 -12.49 -2.42 -19.22
N ASP A 63 -12.19 -1.96 -18.01
CA ASP A 63 -10.89 -1.41 -17.66
C ASP A 63 -10.29 -2.22 -16.51
N GLY A 64 -9.08 -2.75 -16.70
CA GLY A 64 -8.26 -3.32 -15.62
C GLY A 64 -7.38 -2.24 -15.02
N LEU A 65 -7.61 -1.89 -13.76
CA LEU A 65 -7.02 -0.70 -13.13
C LEU A 65 -6.02 -1.03 -12.01
N GLY A 66 -6.22 -2.16 -11.32
CA GLY A 66 -5.35 -2.59 -10.23
C GLY A 66 -4.86 -4.02 -10.43
N ILE A 67 -3.61 -4.27 -10.02
CA ILE A 67 -3.00 -5.61 -10.03
C ILE A 67 -2.17 -5.82 -8.75
N ALA A 68 -2.23 -7.04 -8.21
CA ALA A 68 -1.38 -7.50 -7.10
C ALA A 68 -0.96 -8.95 -7.33
N VAL A 69 0.11 -9.38 -6.66
CA VAL A 69 0.60 -10.76 -6.71
C VAL A 69 0.85 -11.23 -5.28
N ASP A 70 0.38 -12.43 -4.93
CA ASP A 70 0.64 -13.04 -3.62
C ASP A 70 1.99 -13.78 -3.58
N GLY A 71 2.35 -14.32 -2.40
CA GLY A 71 3.59 -15.06 -2.21
C GLY A 71 3.70 -16.36 -3.02
N ASP A 72 2.57 -16.92 -3.47
CA ASP A 72 2.52 -18.12 -4.31
C ASP A 72 2.60 -17.79 -5.81
N GLY A 73 2.62 -16.51 -6.17
CA GLY A 73 2.65 -16.02 -7.54
C GLY A 73 1.26 -15.95 -8.20
N ASN A 74 0.17 -16.10 -7.45
CA ASN A 74 -1.17 -15.86 -7.99
C ASN A 74 -1.36 -14.36 -8.23
N THR A 75 -1.96 -14.03 -9.37
CA THR A 75 -2.22 -12.64 -9.76
C THR A 75 -3.67 -12.26 -9.48
N TYR A 76 -3.88 -11.14 -8.82
CA TYR A 76 -5.18 -10.53 -8.53
C TYR A 76 -5.35 -9.30 -9.40
N VAL A 77 -6.48 -9.16 -10.07
CA VAL A 77 -6.79 -8.01 -10.92
C VAL A 77 -8.15 -7.44 -10.52
N THR A 78 -8.24 -6.13 -10.46
CA THR A 78 -9.51 -5.41 -10.28
C THR A 78 -9.67 -4.30 -11.31
N GLY A 79 -10.88 -3.77 -11.38
CA GLY A 79 -11.28 -2.81 -12.37
C GLY A 79 -12.80 -2.69 -12.39
N HIS A 80 -13.33 -2.34 -13.55
CA HIS A 80 -14.76 -2.38 -13.79
C HIS A 80 -15.09 -2.94 -15.17
N PHE A 81 -16.35 -3.32 -15.33
CA PHE A 81 -16.88 -3.77 -16.61
C PHE A 81 -18.34 -3.36 -16.76
N ARG A 82 -18.84 -3.40 -17.99
CA ARG A 82 -20.25 -3.15 -18.31
C ARG A 82 -20.84 -4.32 -19.08
N LEU A 83 -22.14 -4.54 -18.92
CA LEU A 83 -22.86 -5.66 -19.55
C LEU A 83 -22.20 -7.00 -19.18
N THR A 84 -22.09 -7.95 -20.11
CA THR A 84 -21.47 -9.26 -19.87
C THR A 84 -19.97 -9.22 -20.13
N ALA A 85 -19.17 -9.60 -19.13
CA ALA A 85 -17.74 -9.86 -19.25
C ALA A 85 -17.46 -11.36 -19.10
N THR A 86 -16.49 -11.87 -19.86
CA THR A 86 -15.99 -13.25 -19.75
C THR A 86 -14.55 -13.22 -19.24
N PHE A 87 -14.28 -13.96 -18.15
CA PHE A 87 -12.96 -14.17 -17.58
C PHE A 87 -12.50 -15.60 -17.87
N GLY A 88 -11.20 -15.78 -18.13
CA GLY A 88 -10.63 -17.09 -18.47
C GLY A 88 -11.11 -17.59 -19.83
N ALA A 89 -11.33 -16.70 -20.81
CA ALA A 89 -11.74 -17.10 -22.15
C ALA A 89 -10.71 -18.07 -22.76
N GLY A 90 -11.14 -19.29 -23.10
CA GLY A 90 -10.28 -20.36 -23.60
C GLY A 90 -9.68 -21.27 -22.50
N ASP A 91 -9.92 -20.99 -21.23
CA ASP A 91 -9.64 -21.93 -20.14
C ASP A 91 -10.74 -23.02 -20.09
N PRO A 92 -10.51 -24.17 -19.43
CA PRO A 92 -11.53 -25.22 -19.30
C PRO A 92 -12.82 -24.74 -18.62
N ASN A 93 -12.72 -23.73 -17.75
CA ASN A 93 -13.83 -23.19 -16.96
C ASN A 93 -13.88 -21.66 -17.06
N PRO A 94 -14.27 -21.08 -18.21
CA PRO A 94 -14.46 -19.64 -18.31
C PRO A 94 -15.64 -19.22 -17.42
N THR A 95 -15.54 -18.04 -16.82
CA THR A 95 -16.64 -17.50 -16.00
C THR A 95 -17.22 -16.25 -16.66
N GLN A 96 -18.54 -16.21 -16.80
CA GLN A 96 -19.27 -15.04 -17.28
C GLN A 96 -19.97 -14.34 -16.13
N VAL A 97 -19.84 -13.02 -16.08
CA VAL A 97 -20.52 -12.15 -15.12
C VAL A 97 -21.23 -11.04 -15.87
N THR A 98 -22.39 -10.62 -15.37
CA THR A 98 -23.21 -9.58 -16.02
C THR A 98 -23.44 -8.42 -15.06
N ALA A 99 -23.15 -7.21 -15.52
CA ALA A 99 -23.42 -5.94 -14.86
C ALA A 99 -24.63 -5.26 -15.49
N PHE A 100 -25.48 -4.65 -14.66
CA PHE A 100 -26.57 -3.79 -15.14
C PHE A 100 -26.10 -2.34 -15.37
N GLY A 101 -25.12 -1.88 -14.60
CA GLY A 101 -24.40 -0.63 -14.79
C GLY A 101 -22.92 -0.91 -14.99
N GLN A 102 -22.10 -0.27 -14.19
CA GLN A 102 -20.66 -0.51 -14.08
C GLN A 102 -20.39 -1.19 -12.75
N ASP A 103 -20.00 -2.46 -12.82
CA ASP A 103 -19.70 -3.29 -11.65
C ASP A 103 -18.20 -3.44 -11.47
N VAL A 104 -17.76 -3.54 -10.21
CA VAL A 104 -16.37 -3.86 -9.87
C VAL A 104 -16.16 -5.35 -10.03
N PHE A 105 -15.08 -5.75 -10.70
CA PHE A 105 -14.63 -7.15 -10.72
C PHE A 105 -13.40 -7.34 -9.85
N ILE A 106 -13.25 -8.56 -9.34
CA ILE A 106 -12.05 -9.05 -8.68
C ILE A 106 -11.77 -10.42 -9.28
N ALA A 107 -10.64 -10.61 -9.95
CA ALA A 107 -10.27 -11.87 -10.56
C ALA A 107 -8.92 -12.35 -10.03
N LYS A 108 -8.82 -13.64 -9.69
CA LYS A 108 -7.58 -14.31 -9.30
C LYS A 108 -7.16 -15.30 -10.37
N TYR A 109 -5.90 -15.27 -10.75
CA TYR A 109 -5.26 -16.15 -11.72
C TYR A 109 -4.11 -16.91 -11.06
N ALA A 110 -3.94 -18.18 -11.43
CA ALA A 110 -2.78 -18.97 -11.06
C ALA A 110 -1.49 -18.41 -11.70
N PRO A 111 -0.29 -18.78 -11.21
CA PRO A 111 0.98 -18.30 -11.79
C PRO A 111 1.12 -18.61 -13.29
N GLY A 112 0.49 -19.70 -13.76
CA GLY A 112 0.42 -20.07 -15.17
C GLY A 112 -0.65 -19.36 -16.00
N GLY A 113 -1.38 -18.39 -15.42
CA GLY A 113 -2.40 -17.59 -16.09
C GLY A 113 -3.79 -18.22 -16.18
N GLY A 114 -4.01 -19.39 -15.58
CA GLY A 114 -5.34 -20.01 -15.51
C GLY A 114 -6.23 -19.28 -14.50
N LEU A 115 -7.49 -18.99 -14.87
CA LEU A 115 -8.44 -18.38 -13.94
C LEU A 115 -8.72 -19.31 -12.75
N ILE A 116 -8.60 -18.79 -11.52
CA ILE A 116 -8.97 -19.49 -10.29
C ILE A 116 -10.40 -19.11 -9.91
N TRP A 117 -10.68 -17.82 -9.78
CA TRP A 117 -12.03 -17.33 -9.49
C TRP A 117 -12.23 -15.89 -9.97
N VAL A 118 -13.49 -15.50 -10.14
CA VAL A 118 -13.92 -14.11 -10.28
C VAL A 118 -15.03 -13.81 -9.28
N ARG A 119 -15.03 -12.59 -8.75
CA ARG A 119 -16.07 -12.00 -7.89
C ARG A 119 -16.48 -10.65 -8.46
N GLN A 120 -17.69 -10.26 -8.10
CA GLN A 120 -18.34 -9.05 -8.57
C GLN A 120 -18.92 -8.31 -7.38
N ALA A 121 -18.72 -6.99 -7.35
CA ALA A 121 -19.52 -6.11 -6.52
C ALA A 121 -20.50 -5.36 -7.44
N LYS A 122 -21.80 -5.55 -7.21
CA LYS A 122 -22.87 -4.98 -8.03
C LYS A 122 -23.00 -3.50 -7.74
N SER A 123 -22.96 -2.64 -8.76
CA SER A 123 -23.06 -1.19 -8.59
C SER A 123 -23.63 -0.52 -9.84
N GLN A 124 -24.06 0.73 -9.69
CA GLN A 124 -24.42 1.53 -10.87
C GLN A 124 -23.17 2.13 -11.53
N ASN A 125 -22.25 2.67 -10.72
CA ASN A 125 -21.01 3.33 -11.16
C ASN A 125 -19.85 3.02 -10.19
N GLY A 126 -19.51 1.75 -9.99
CA GLY A 126 -18.39 1.34 -9.13
C GLY A 126 -17.10 1.15 -9.91
N LEU A 127 -15.98 1.59 -9.33
CA LEU A 127 -14.65 1.39 -9.90
C LEU A 127 -13.71 0.82 -8.83
N GLY A 128 -13.21 -0.39 -9.03
CA GLY A 128 -12.06 -0.91 -8.29
C GLY A 128 -10.79 -0.36 -8.93
N THR A 129 -10.16 0.63 -8.29
CA THR A 129 -9.00 1.32 -8.86
C THR A 129 -7.68 0.71 -8.43
N ALA A 130 -7.65 0.03 -7.29
CA ALA A 130 -6.44 -0.57 -6.76
C ALA A 130 -6.75 -1.87 -6.00
N ILE A 131 -5.78 -2.78 -5.97
CA ILE A 131 -5.86 -4.04 -5.23
C ILE A 131 -4.51 -4.35 -4.61
N GLY A 132 -4.52 -4.85 -3.38
CA GLY A 132 -3.35 -5.38 -2.68
C GLY A 132 -3.62 -6.79 -2.16
N ALA A 133 -2.56 -7.55 -1.85
CA ALA A 133 -2.65 -8.87 -1.27
C ALA A 133 -1.79 -8.98 -0.01
N ASP A 134 -2.26 -9.71 1.00
CA ASP A 134 -1.47 -10.03 2.19
C ASP A 134 -0.69 -11.35 2.05
N ALA A 135 0.13 -11.68 3.04
CA ALA A 135 0.94 -12.89 3.03
C ALA A 135 0.12 -14.20 3.09
N ALA A 136 -1.16 -14.14 3.45
CA ALA A 136 -2.07 -15.28 3.44
C ALA A 136 -2.83 -15.42 2.10
N GLY A 137 -2.56 -14.53 1.13
CA GLY A 137 -3.25 -14.52 -0.15
C GLY A 137 -4.67 -13.94 -0.08
N ASN A 138 -5.03 -13.24 1.00
CA ASN A 138 -6.26 -12.45 1.01
C ASN A 138 -6.04 -11.20 0.16
N CYS A 139 -7.06 -10.76 -0.57
CA CYS A 139 -6.98 -9.54 -1.35
C CYS A 139 -7.86 -8.42 -0.80
N TYR A 140 -7.38 -7.19 -0.97
CA TYR A 140 -7.98 -5.95 -0.50
C TYR A 140 -8.23 -5.07 -1.71
N VAL A 141 -9.50 -4.84 -2.04
CA VAL A 141 -9.90 -4.07 -3.22
C VAL A 141 -10.34 -2.70 -2.76
N PHE A 142 -9.75 -1.68 -3.37
CA PHE A 142 -9.99 -0.28 -3.05
C PHE A 142 -10.48 0.48 -4.27
N GLY A 143 -11.37 1.43 -4.03
CA GLY A 143 -11.98 2.18 -5.10
C GLY A 143 -13.04 3.15 -4.61
N TYR A 144 -13.91 3.53 -5.53
CA TYR A 144 -15.03 4.42 -5.23
C TYR A 144 -16.28 4.00 -6.00
N PHE A 145 -17.44 4.45 -5.51
CA PHE A 145 -18.74 4.15 -6.08
C PHE A 145 -19.72 5.30 -5.85
N SER A 146 -20.77 5.39 -6.65
CA SER A 146 -21.91 6.27 -6.38
C SER A 146 -23.22 5.50 -6.28
N LEU A 147 -24.18 6.11 -5.56
CA LEU A 147 -25.50 5.59 -5.25
C LEU A 147 -25.47 4.34 -4.36
N SER A 148 -25.04 3.20 -4.91
CA SER A 148 -24.90 1.97 -4.14
C SER A 148 -23.88 1.00 -4.75
N ILE A 149 -23.29 0.20 -3.87
CA ILE A 149 -22.48 -0.98 -4.21
C ILE A 149 -22.83 -2.13 -3.27
N THR A 150 -23.02 -3.32 -3.83
CA THR A 150 -23.34 -4.54 -3.08
C THR A 150 -22.26 -5.59 -3.30
N PHE A 151 -21.59 -5.97 -2.22
CA PHE A 151 -20.63 -7.06 -2.17
C PHE A 151 -21.33 -8.37 -1.80
N ALA A 152 -20.85 -9.49 -2.34
CA ALA A 152 -21.42 -10.83 -2.13
C ALA A 152 -22.94 -10.91 -2.41
N ASP A 153 -23.39 -10.20 -3.45
CA ASP A 153 -24.80 -10.15 -3.86
C ASP A 153 -25.42 -11.54 -3.98
N GLY A 154 -26.64 -11.69 -3.45
CA GLY A 154 -27.37 -12.96 -3.41
C GLY A 154 -26.87 -13.98 -2.38
N ARG A 155 -25.93 -13.61 -1.50
CA ARG A 155 -25.42 -14.49 -0.42
C ARG A 155 -25.78 -13.99 0.98
N PRO A 156 -25.78 -14.85 2.02
CA PRO A 156 -26.09 -14.44 3.38
C PRO A 156 -25.17 -13.36 3.95
N GLU A 157 -23.91 -13.31 3.49
CA GLU A 157 -22.90 -12.32 3.88
C GLU A 157 -22.93 -11.02 3.06
N ALA A 158 -23.98 -10.80 2.26
CA ALA A 158 -24.08 -9.62 1.41
C ALA A 158 -24.02 -8.31 2.21
N VAL A 159 -23.24 -7.35 1.71
CA VAL A 159 -23.12 -6.00 2.28
C VAL A 159 -23.41 -4.98 1.20
N THR A 160 -24.41 -4.12 1.45
CA THR A 160 -24.74 -2.98 0.58
C THR A 160 -24.34 -1.68 1.25
N LEU A 161 -23.49 -0.92 0.57
CA LEU A 161 -23.07 0.43 0.94
C LEU A 161 -23.83 1.44 0.06
N ASN A 162 -24.16 2.60 0.62
CA ASN A 162 -24.92 3.64 -0.08
C ASN A 162 -24.18 4.98 0.03
N ALA A 163 -24.10 5.69 -1.08
CA ALA A 163 -23.36 6.95 -1.19
C ALA A 163 -24.26 8.09 -1.66
N LEU A 164 -24.05 9.28 -1.14
CA LEU A 164 -24.73 10.49 -1.60
C LEU A 164 -24.03 11.12 -2.81
N ALA A 165 -22.72 10.86 -2.96
CA ALA A 165 -21.89 11.26 -4.09
C ALA A 165 -21.00 10.06 -4.48
N ASN A 166 -19.75 10.31 -4.91
CA ASN A 166 -18.77 9.24 -4.99
C ASN A 166 -18.16 9.04 -3.60
N ASP A 167 -18.34 7.87 -3.01
CA ASP A 167 -17.71 7.51 -1.74
C ASP A 167 -16.67 6.42 -1.99
N LEU A 168 -15.72 6.32 -1.07
CA LEU A 168 -14.69 5.30 -1.07
C LEU A 168 -15.27 3.97 -0.57
N PHE A 169 -14.77 2.86 -1.14
CA PHE A 169 -14.91 1.55 -0.53
C PHE A 169 -13.56 0.86 -0.36
N LEU A 170 -13.44 0.06 0.69
CA LEU A 170 -12.37 -0.92 0.88
C LEU A 170 -13.03 -2.26 1.21
N ALA A 171 -12.73 -3.32 0.45
CA ALA A 171 -13.30 -4.65 0.66
C ALA A 171 -12.21 -5.71 0.75
N LYS A 172 -12.41 -6.70 1.61
CA LYS A 172 -11.52 -7.84 1.78
C LYS A 172 -12.17 -9.14 1.32
N TYR A 173 -11.41 -9.95 0.60
CA TYR A 173 -11.74 -11.33 0.26
C TYR A 173 -10.61 -12.25 0.71
N ASP A 174 -10.94 -13.48 1.09
CA ASP A 174 -9.93 -14.49 1.38
C ASP A 174 -9.28 -15.07 0.11
N SER A 175 -8.31 -15.97 0.29
CA SER A 175 -7.57 -16.61 -0.81
C SER A 175 -8.47 -17.42 -1.77
N ASP A 176 -9.62 -17.88 -1.30
CA ASP A 176 -10.63 -18.65 -2.04
C ASP A 176 -11.71 -17.75 -2.67
N GLY A 177 -11.59 -16.44 -2.46
CA GLY A 177 -12.50 -15.43 -2.97
C GLY A 177 -13.80 -15.34 -2.17
N ASN A 178 -13.86 -15.83 -0.93
CA ASN A 178 -15.00 -15.56 -0.05
C ASN A 178 -14.91 -14.13 0.46
N PHE A 179 -16.06 -13.45 0.49
CA PHE A 179 -16.15 -12.10 0.99
C PHE A 179 -16.02 -12.09 2.52
N ILE A 180 -15.22 -11.17 3.07
CA ILE A 180 -14.96 -11.07 4.50
C ILE A 180 -15.61 -9.82 5.09
N TRP A 181 -15.28 -8.64 4.54
CA TRP A 181 -15.86 -7.37 4.98
C TRP A 181 -15.75 -6.29 3.91
N ALA A 182 -16.58 -5.26 4.02
CA ALA A 182 -16.47 -4.02 3.25
C ALA A 182 -16.63 -2.80 4.18
N LYS A 183 -15.90 -1.73 3.88
CA LYS A 183 -15.87 -0.47 4.62
C LYS A 183 -16.10 0.68 3.67
N GLN A 184 -16.83 1.69 4.14
CA GLN A 184 -17.10 2.92 3.44
C GLN A 184 -16.38 4.09 4.12
N ALA A 185 -15.92 5.05 3.32
CA ALA A 185 -15.53 6.36 3.81
C ALA A 185 -15.96 7.43 2.80
N GLY A 186 -16.47 8.55 3.27
CA GLY A 186 -16.96 9.60 2.39
C GLY A 186 -17.82 10.64 3.10
N GLY A 187 -18.41 11.54 2.31
CA GLY A 187 -19.25 12.62 2.79
C GLY A 187 -20.32 13.04 1.77
N SER A 188 -20.57 14.35 1.71
CA SER A 188 -21.53 14.92 0.74
C SER A 188 -20.88 15.34 -0.58
N ASN A 189 -19.55 15.37 -0.65
CA ASN A 189 -18.79 15.64 -1.86
C ASN A 189 -18.25 14.33 -2.45
N SER A 190 -17.62 14.41 -3.63
CA SER A 190 -17.02 13.22 -4.24
C SER A 190 -15.61 12.97 -3.72
N GLU A 191 -15.41 11.77 -3.20
CA GLU A 191 -14.13 11.17 -2.85
C GLU A 191 -13.70 10.17 -3.93
N TYR A 192 -12.39 10.09 -4.17
CA TYR A 192 -11.83 9.18 -5.16
C TYR A 192 -10.60 8.47 -4.58
N GLY A 193 -10.65 7.14 -4.54
CA GLY A 193 -9.56 6.27 -4.12
C GLY A 193 -8.68 5.86 -5.31
N TYR A 194 -7.35 5.87 -5.13
CA TYR A 194 -6.40 5.60 -6.22
C TYR A 194 -5.31 4.59 -5.90
N GLY A 195 -4.83 4.55 -4.65
CA GLY A 195 -3.74 3.66 -4.27
C GLY A 195 -4.06 2.85 -3.02
N ILE A 196 -3.57 1.60 -2.99
CA ILE A 196 -3.55 0.75 -1.80
C ILE A 196 -2.21 0.05 -1.68
N ALA A 197 -1.71 -0.07 -0.46
CA ALA A 197 -0.64 -0.98 -0.07
C ALA A 197 -1.10 -1.84 1.11
N VAL A 198 -0.68 -3.10 1.16
CA VAL A 198 -1.08 -4.05 2.20
C VAL A 198 0.16 -4.67 2.81
N ASP A 199 0.24 -4.67 4.14
CA ASP A 199 1.36 -5.31 4.84
C ASP A 199 1.14 -6.82 5.04
N ALA A 200 2.20 -7.52 5.44
CA ALA A 200 2.14 -8.96 5.67
C ALA A 200 1.16 -9.38 6.79
N ALA A 201 0.82 -8.47 7.70
CA ALA A 201 -0.18 -8.70 8.74
C ALA A 201 -1.61 -8.42 8.26
N GLY A 202 -1.78 -7.94 7.03
CA GLY A 202 -3.07 -7.61 6.44
C GLY A 202 -3.59 -6.24 6.84
N ASN A 203 -2.75 -5.33 7.36
CA ASN A 203 -3.13 -3.92 7.47
C ASN A 203 -3.06 -3.28 6.09
N SER A 204 -4.03 -2.43 5.78
CA SER A 204 -4.12 -1.75 4.49
C SER A 204 -3.92 -0.24 4.64
N PHE A 205 -3.21 0.34 3.70
CA PHE A 205 -2.90 1.77 3.62
C PHE A 205 -3.44 2.27 2.30
N VAL A 206 -4.31 3.27 2.35
CA VAL A 206 -5.01 3.78 1.16
C VAL A 206 -4.78 5.27 0.99
N THR A 207 -4.77 5.72 -0.25
CA THR A 207 -4.68 7.15 -0.59
C THR A 207 -5.57 7.52 -1.76
N GLY A 208 -5.87 8.81 -1.84
CA GLY A 208 -6.71 9.37 -2.89
C GLY A 208 -6.93 10.85 -2.67
N ARG A 209 -8.11 11.32 -3.02
CA ARG A 209 -8.55 12.69 -2.76
C ARG A 209 -9.98 12.76 -2.20
N TYR A 210 -10.25 13.78 -1.40
CA TYR A 210 -11.57 14.07 -0.84
C TYR A 210 -11.95 15.54 -1.05
N GLY A 211 -13.25 15.82 -0.99
CA GLY A 211 -13.77 17.17 -1.23
C GLY A 211 -13.67 18.11 -0.03
N SER A 212 -14.07 19.37 -0.24
CA SER A 212 -14.06 20.41 0.80
C SER A 212 -15.02 20.17 1.98
N ASN A 213 -16.12 19.44 1.76
CA ASN A 213 -17.02 19.04 2.83
C ASN A 213 -16.41 17.86 3.60
N PRO A 214 -16.66 17.74 4.93
CA PRO A 214 -16.04 16.70 5.71
C PRO A 214 -16.32 15.29 5.15
N ALA A 215 -15.25 14.51 5.02
CA ALA A 215 -15.33 13.07 4.71
C ALA A 215 -15.06 12.27 5.99
N THR A 216 -15.98 11.37 6.33
CA THR A 216 -15.90 10.55 7.55
C THR A 216 -15.30 9.19 7.22
N PHE A 217 -14.26 8.82 7.98
CA PHE A 217 -13.60 7.52 7.93
C PHE A 217 -13.90 6.75 9.21
N GLY A 218 -14.16 5.45 9.09
CA GLY A 218 -14.42 4.58 10.26
C GLY A 218 -15.73 4.94 10.96
N ALA A 219 -16.79 5.27 10.22
CA ALA A 219 -18.08 5.66 10.80
C ALA A 219 -18.62 4.57 11.75
N GLY A 220 -18.93 4.97 12.99
CA GLY A 220 -19.37 4.09 14.07
C GLY A 220 -18.25 3.29 14.75
N GLU A 221 -16.99 3.49 14.37
CA GLU A 221 -15.83 2.82 14.97
C GLU A 221 -15.19 3.68 16.07
N ALA A 222 -14.37 3.07 16.93
CA ALA A 222 -13.73 3.78 18.05
C ALA A 222 -12.79 4.92 17.60
N ASN A 223 -12.21 4.80 16.41
CA ASN A 223 -11.31 5.79 15.82
C ASN A 223 -11.98 6.63 14.72
N GLU A 224 -13.32 6.70 14.68
CA GLU A 224 -14.04 7.52 13.72
C GLU A 224 -13.41 8.91 13.61
N THR A 225 -13.09 9.31 12.38
CA THR A 225 -12.44 10.59 12.12
C THR A 225 -13.08 11.26 10.92
N ALA A 226 -13.56 12.49 11.10
CA ALA A 226 -14.01 13.36 10.03
C ALA A 226 -12.89 14.30 9.60
N LEU A 227 -12.40 14.14 8.36
CA LEU A 227 -11.43 15.06 7.79
C LEU A 227 -12.16 16.28 7.23
N ALA A 228 -11.93 17.46 7.80
CA ALA A 228 -12.35 18.71 7.20
C ALA A 228 -11.51 19.01 5.93
N GLY A 229 -12.11 19.66 4.94
CA GLY A 229 -11.36 20.21 3.81
C GLY A 229 -10.32 21.24 4.30
N LEU A 230 -9.13 21.19 3.70
CA LEU A 230 -8.03 22.12 3.97
C LEU A 230 -8.08 23.36 3.04
N GLY A 231 -8.89 23.31 1.98
CA GLY A 231 -9.06 24.39 1.00
C GLY A 231 -10.42 25.08 1.01
N GLY A 232 -10.47 26.32 0.49
CA GLY A 232 -11.70 27.03 0.13
C GLY A 232 -12.00 26.90 -1.37
N ASN A 233 -13.28 26.91 -1.76
CA ASN A 233 -13.78 26.86 -3.15
C ASN A 233 -13.60 25.54 -3.91
N ASN A 234 -14.17 24.44 -3.41
CA ASN A 234 -14.22 23.14 -4.12
C ASN A 234 -12.85 22.50 -4.43
N GLY A 235 -11.80 22.92 -3.74
CA GLY A 235 -10.50 22.25 -3.77
C GLY A 235 -10.62 20.80 -3.28
N LEU A 236 -9.76 19.95 -3.82
CA LEU A 236 -9.63 18.55 -3.40
C LEU A 236 -8.37 18.40 -2.56
N ASP A 237 -8.44 17.62 -1.49
CA ASP A 237 -7.34 17.38 -0.58
C ASP A 237 -6.95 15.90 -0.58
N VAL A 238 -5.69 15.60 -0.25
CA VAL A 238 -5.18 14.24 -0.15
C VAL A 238 -5.61 13.63 1.18
N PHE A 239 -6.10 12.39 1.15
CA PHE A 239 -6.18 11.57 2.36
C PHE A 239 -5.15 10.44 2.32
N ILE A 240 -4.72 10.03 3.51
CA ILE A 240 -3.93 8.83 3.76
C ILE A 240 -4.59 8.13 4.94
N ALA A 241 -5.09 6.91 4.76
CA ALA A 241 -5.73 6.16 5.83
C ALA A 241 -5.08 4.79 6.01
N LYS A 242 -5.05 4.31 7.25
CA LYS A 242 -4.64 2.95 7.60
C LYS A 242 -5.78 2.22 8.28
N TYR A 243 -6.04 0.99 7.85
CA TYR A 243 -6.98 0.06 8.46
C TYR A 243 -6.24 -1.21 8.91
N ASP A 244 -6.72 -1.83 9.97
CA ASP A 244 -6.21 -3.14 10.39
C ASP A 244 -6.77 -4.29 9.53
N SER A 245 -6.36 -5.53 9.84
CA SER A 245 -6.80 -6.74 9.13
C SER A 245 -8.29 -7.04 9.23
N ASN A 246 -8.98 -6.44 10.21
CA ASN A 246 -10.43 -6.53 10.41
C ASN A 246 -11.18 -5.37 9.76
N GLY A 247 -10.45 -4.48 9.07
CA GLY A 247 -11.00 -3.30 8.42
C GLY A 247 -11.35 -2.17 9.38
N LEU A 248 -10.84 -2.18 10.62
CA LEU A 248 -11.05 -1.07 11.56
C LEU A 248 -10.03 0.03 11.31
N LEU A 249 -10.49 1.28 11.26
CA LEU A 249 -9.64 2.44 11.09
C LEU A 249 -8.63 2.54 12.23
N GLN A 250 -7.35 2.66 11.87
CA GLN A 250 -6.25 2.90 12.82
C GLN A 250 -5.92 4.39 12.91
N TRP A 251 -5.84 5.05 11.75
CA TRP A 251 -5.68 6.49 11.64
C TRP A 251 -6.00 6.95 10.23
N VAL A 252 -6.32 8.24 10.09
CA VAL A 252 -6.42 8.93 8.80
C VAL A 252 -5.80 10.31 8.91
N LYS A 253 -5.17 10.77 7.84
CA LYS A 253 -4.43 12.03 7.74
C LYS A 253 -4.82 12.76 6.48
N SER A 254 -4.83 14.08 6.56
CA SER A 254 -5.03 14.97 5.41
C SER A 254 -3.74 15.69 5.03
N ALA A 255 -3.62 15.99 3.74
CA ALA A 255 -2.62 16.91 3.22
C ALA A 255 -3.20 17.70 2.04
N GLY A 256 -2.89 18.97 1.94
CA GLY A 256 -3.48 19.82 0.90
C GLY A 256 -3.52 21.29 1.26
N GLY A 257 -4.38 22.04 0.59
CA GLY A 257 -4.40 23.50 0.67
C GLY A 257 -5.54 24.10 -0.16
N ALA A 258 -5.41 25.38 -0.52
CA ALA A 258 -6.49 26.13 -1.16
C ALA A 258 -6.89 25.64 -2.57
N THR A 259 -6.09 24.79 -3.20
CA THR A 259 -6.23 24.29 -4.57
C THR A 259 -6.26 22.77 -4.58
N SER A 260 -6.50 22.15 -5.73
CA SER A 260 -6.64 20.69 -5.83
C SER A 260 -5.32 19.92 -5.63
N ASN A 261 -5.38 18.88 -4.80
CA ASN A 261 -4.29 17.99 -4.43
C ASN A 261 -4.74 16.53 -4.55
N TRP A 262 -3.83 15.65 -4.97
CA TRP A 262 -4.16 14.28 -5.34
C TRP A 262 -3.09 13.34 -4.78
N GLY A 263 -3.47 12.39 -3.92
CA GLY A 263 -2.67 11.21 -3.65
C GLY A 263 -2.86 10.22 -4.80
N ALA A 264 -1.79 9.84 -5.49
CA ALA A 264 -1.87 8.99 -6.68
C ALA A 264 -1.47 7.54 -6.39
N GLY A 265 -0.47 7.33 -5.53
CA GLY A 265 0.04 6.01 -5.18
C GLY A 265 0.56 5.98 -3.75
N ILE A 266 0.54 4.80 -3.15
CA ILE A 266 1.03 4.55 -1.80
C ILE A 266 1.77 3.20 -1.78
N ASP A 267 2.87 3.16 -1.07
CA ASP A 267 3.61 1.93 -0.77
C ASP A 267 4.12 1.95 0.68
N ILE A 268 4.58 0.82 1.20
CA ILE A 268 4.99 0.68 2.59
C ILE A 268 6.35 -0.01 2.72
N ASP A 269 7.10 0.33 3.77
CA ASP A 269 8.28 -0.44 4.15
C ASP A 269 7.96 -1.47 5.24
N ALA A 270 8.90 -2.38 5.48
CA ALA A 270 8.76 -3.45 6.47
C ALA A 270 8.60 -2.95 7.93
N ASN A 271 8.87 -1.67 8.20
CA ASN A 271 8.64 -1.08 9.51
C ASN A 271 7.23 -0.47 9.64
N GLY A 272 6.40 -0.58 8.60
CA GLY A 272 5.05 -0.03 8.55
C GLY A 272 5.01 1.48 8.31
N ASN A 273 6.10 2.10 7.83
CA ASN A 273 6.02 3.46 7.31
C ASN A 273 5.36 3.42 5.93
N CYS A 274 4.54 4.40 5.60
CA CYS A 274 4.00 4.54 4.25
C CYS A 274 4.65 5.71 3.49
N TYR A 275 4.71 5.56 2.18
CA TYR A 275 5.25 6.51 1.22
C TYR A 275 4.14 6.83 0.23
N VAL A 276 3.76 8.10 0.16
CA VAL A 276 2.68 8.58 -0.71
C VAL A 276 3.27 9.47 -1.78
N ALA A 277 2.94 9.18 -3.03
CA ALA A 277 3.28 10.03 -4.17
C ALA A 277 2.01 10.64 -4.75
N GLY A 278 2.12 11.85 -5.27
CA GLY A 278 0.95 12.55 -5.79
C GLY A 278 1.30 13.89 -6.41
N ARG A 279 0.27 14.72 -6.60
CA ARG A 279 0.42 16.07 -7.13
C ARG A 279 -0.31 17.12 -6.30
N PHE A 280 0.17 18.34 -6.36
CA PHE A 280 -0.43 19.52 -5.76
C PHE A 280 -0.27 20.72 -6.70
N THR A 281 -1.22 21.64 -6.66
CA THR A 281 -1.08 22.96 -7.30
C THR A 281 -0.89 24.01 -6.21
N GLY A 282 -0.13 25.09 -6.47
CA GLY A 282 -0.02 26.20 -5.52
C GLY A 282 0.69 25.81 -4.22
N THR A 283 -0.02 25.82 -3.09
CA THR A 283 0.55 25.46 -1.78
C THR A 283 -0.16 24.26 -1.17
N ALA A 284 0.60 23.30 -0.65
CA ALA A 284 0.08 22.15 0.07
C ALA A 284 0.77 21.97 1.42
N THR A 285 -0.02 21.87 2.49
CA THR A 285 0.41 21.60 3.85
C THR A 285 0.28 20.10 4.13
N PHE A 286 1.36 19.48 4.59
CA PHE A 286 1.42 18.10 5.03
C PHE A 286 1.61 18.05 6.55
N GLY A 287 0.93 17.11 7.21
CA GLY A 287 0.97 16.96 8.67
C GLY A 287 0.45 18.21 9.41
N PRO A 288 -0.71 18.77 9.06
CA PRO A 288 -1.23 19.97 9.72
C PRO A 288 -1.38 19.74 11.22
N GLY A 289 -0.76 20.60 12.03
CA GLY A 289 -0.73 20.50 13.49
C GLY A 289 0.28 19.49 14.06
N GLU A 290 1.07 18.80 13.22
CA GLU A 290 2.09 17.86 13.66
C GLU A 290 3.47 18.54 13.83
N ALA A 291 4.36 17.92 14.61
CA ALA A 291 5.70 18.46 14.85
C ALA A 291 6.54 18.66 13.57
N ASN A 292 6.33 17.82 12.56
CA ASN A 292 7.03 17.88 11.26
C ASN A 292 6.18 18.54 10.17
N GLN A 293 5.14 19.31 10.53
CA GLN A 293 4.30 20.00 9.54
C GLN A 293 5.19 20.70 8.50
N THR A 294 4.93 20.43 7.23
CA THR A 294 5.72 20.97 6.12
C THR A 294 4.79 21.54 5.06
N VAL A 295 5.10 22.75 4.60
CA VAL A 295 4.40 23.40 3.49
C VAL A 295 5.26 23.30 2.25
N LEU A 296 4.71 22.70 1.19
CA LEU A 296 5.28 22.77 -0.15
C LEU A 296 4.62 23.91 -0.92
N THR A 297 5.42 24.62 -1.71
CA THR A 297 4.98 25.71 -2.58
C THR A 297 5.48 25.43 -3.99
N GLY A 298 4.55 25.30 -4.93
CA GLY A 298 4.84 25.22 -6.35
C GLY A 298 5.11 26.60 -6.96
N PRO A 299 5.70 26.65 -8.16
CA PRO A 299 5.89 27.89 -8.89
C PRO A 299 4.55 28.59 -9.17
N LEU A 300 4.59 29.92 -9.20
CA LEU A 300 3.41 30.74 -9.53
C LEU A 300 3.01 30.47 -10.98
N GLY A 301 1.77 30.02 -11.22
CA GLY A 301 1.27 29.79 -12.59
C GLY A 301 0.31 28.64 -12.80
N GLY A 302 0.00 27.84 -11.77
CA GLY A 302 -1.08 26.84 -11.83
C GLY A 302 -0.68 25.49 -12.44
N SER A 303 0.62 25.19 -12.60
CA SER A 303 1.08 23.84 -12.92
C SER A 303 0.92 22.90 -11.73
N ASP A 304 0.63 21.64 -12.03
CA ASP A 304 0.70 20.56 -11.05
C ASP A 304 2.16 20.23 -10.76
N GLU A 305 2.54 20.28 -9.49
CA GLU A 305 3.82 19.83 -8.98
C GLU A 305 3.68 18.44 -8.35
N ILE A 306 4.73 17.62 -8.41
CA ILE A 306 4.74 16.30 -7.77
C ILE A 306 5.22 16.39 -6.33
N PHE A 307 4.75 15.49 -5.47
CA PHE A 307 5.29 15.29 -4.13
C PHE A 307 5.56 13.83 -3.84
N VAL A 308 6.47 13.59 -2.90
CA VAL A 308 6.64 12.32 -2.18
C VAL A 308 6.66 12.61 -0.69
N ALA A 309 5.79 11.98 0.08
CA ALA A 309 5.68 12.10 1.53
C ALA A 309 5.91 10.76 2.21
N LYS A 310 6.60 10.75 3.34
CA LYS A 310 6.73 9.59 4.23
C LYS A 310 5.99 9.84 5.53
N PHE A 311 5.13 8.90 5.93
CA PHE A 311 4.48 8.89 7.23
C PHE A 311 4.95 7.67 8.04
N GLY A 312 5.09 7.85 9.35
CA GLY A 312 5.42 6.78 10.27
C GLY A 312 4.25 5.81 10.50
N PRO A 313 4.45 4.72 11.27
CA PRO A 313 3.42 3.69 11.47
C PRO A 313 2.15 4.19 12.18
N ASN A 314 2.29 5.28 12.93
CA ASN A 314 1.20 5.96 13.65
C ASN A 314 0.59 7.12 12.83
N GLY A 315 0.96 7.24 11.55
CA GLY A 315 0.44 8.27 10.64
C GLY A 315 1.09 9.65 10.78
N ASN A 316 2.06 9.86 11.68
CA ASN A 316 2.74 11.16 11.77
C ASN A 316 3.68 11.36 10.57
N LEU A 317 3.69 12.56 10.01
CA LEU A 317 4.59 12.94 8.94
C LEU A 317 6.05 12.81 9.41
N ALA A 318 6.85 12.06 8.67
CA ALA A 318 8.30 11.99 8.87
C ALA A 318 9.00 13.06 8.02
N TRP A 319 8.63 13.15 6.74
CA TRP A 319 9.12 14.18 5.82
C TRP A 319 8.25 14.23 4.55
N VAL A 320 8.29 15.35 3.84
CA VAL A 320 7.78 15.48 2.47
C VAL A 320 8.79 16.22 1.59
N ARG A 321 8.80 15.90 0.30
CA ARG A 321 9.61 16.53 -0.74
C ARG A 321 8.76 16.82 -1.97
N GLY A 322 8.92 18.01 -2.55
CA GLY A 322 8.38 18.34 -3.87
C GLY A 322 9.40 18.04 -4.97
N GLY A 323 8.93 17.61 -6.13
CA GLY A 323 9.73 17.71 -7.36
C GLY A 323 9.63 19.12 -7.91
N GLN A 324 10.72 19.66 -8.44
CA GLN A 324 10.70 20.92 -9.20
C GLN A 324 11.25 20.60 -10.58
N GLY A 325 10.41 20.69 -11.60
CA GLY A 325 10.89 20.69 -12.99
C GLY A 325 11.50 22.05 -13.27
N GLN A 326 12.80 22.12 -13.53
CA GLN A 326 13.34 23.33 -14.18
C GLN A 326 13.00 23.24 -15.66
N ALA A 327 12.19 24.18 -16.15
CA ALA A 327 12.07 24.39 -17.58
C ALA A 327 13.41 24.95 -18.08
N GLU A 328 14.28 24.10 -18.63
CA GLU A 328 15.35 24.56 -19.49
C GLU A 328 14.71 25.03 -20.80
N HIS A 329 14.61 26.36 -20.96
CA HIS A 329 14.31 27.01 -22.24
C HIS A 329 15.43 27.98 -22.59
#